data_AF-A0AAW3V6E6-F1
#
_entry.id   AF-A0AAW3V6E6-F1
#
_cell.length_a   1.000
_cell.length_b   1.000
_cell.length_c   1.000
_cell.angle_alpha   90.00
_cell.angle_beta   90.00
_cell.angle_gamma   90.00
#
_symmetry.space_group_name_H-M   'P 1'
#
loop_
_entity.id
_entity.type
_entity.pdbx_description
1 polymer ?
#
loop_
_entity_poly.entity_id
_entity_poly.type
_entity_poly.pdbx_seq_one_letter_code
_entity_poly.pdbx_strand_id
1 'polypeptide(L)'
;MPGSHASHGALRVVLDSNVWIDILVFDDPHTRPIRAALESGALAALIDARCLAELTYVLDYPQFVHRNVDKAAALAVVARLAQLVEPAAPAEDARPLPKCKDRDDQKFLELAHAAQADWLVSKDRAVLKLAKRIARDFGFQIAQPAPFVSACMAVGPAYL
;
A
#
# COMPACT_ATOMS: atom_id res chain seq x y z
N MET A 1 -26.56 -24.26 4.75
CA MET A 1 -26.39 -22.85 4.33
C MET A 1 -26.69 -21.96 5.54
N PRO A 2 -25.65 -21.36 6.10
CA PRO A 2 -25.63 -19.92 6.36
C PRO A 2 -24.30 -19.35 5.82
N GLY A 3 -24.13 -18.08 5.50
CA GLY A 3 -24.92 -16.87 5.65
C GLY A 3 -23.99 -15.69 5.30
N SER A 4 -24.59 -14.52 5.13
CA SER A 4 -23.94 -13.20 5.13
C SER A 4 -23.11 -12.83 3.90
N HIS A 5 -23.75 -12.10 2.99
CA HIS A 5 -23.08 -11.03 2.26
C HIS A 5 -22.54 -10.04 3.30
N ALA A 6 -21.30 -10.27 3.76
CA ALA A 6 -20.58 -9.27 4.51
C ALA A 6 -20.54 -8.01 3.64
N SER A 7 -21.06 -6.90 4.17
CA SER A 7 -20.63 -5.57 3.77
C SER A 7 -19.10 -5.57 3.89
N HIS A 8 -18.41 -5.87 2.79
CA HIS A 8 -16.95 -5.93 2.78
C HIS A 8 -16.48 -4.50 3.02
N GLY A 9 -15.92 -4.26 4.21
CA GLY A 9 -15.23 -3.01 4.50
C GLY A 9 -14.16 -2.75 3.43
N ALA A 10 -13.78 -1.48 3.28
CA ALA A 10 -12.74 -1.07 2.34
C ALA A 10 -11.51 -2.00 2.42
N LEU A 11 -11.02 -2.46 1.27
CA LEU A 11 -9.83 -3.32 1.23
C LEU A 11 -8.64 -2.54 1.80
N ARG A 12 -7.99 -3.12 2.79
CA ARG A 12 -6.88 -2.51 3.53
C ARG A 12 -5.60 -2.70 2.73
N VAL A 13 -4.93 -1.60 2.39
CA VAL A 13 -3.77 -1.64 1.50
C VAL A 13 -2.60 -0.84 2.06
N VAL A 14 -1.40 -1.38 1.97
CA VAL A 14 -0.14 -0.63 2.13
C VAL A 14 0.38 -0.30 0.74
N LEU A 15 0.74 0.96 0.51
CA LEU A 15 1.35 1.41 -0.72
C LEU A 15 2.82 1.77 -0.44
N ASP A 16 3.71 1.17 -1.22
CA ASP A 16 5.12 1.54 -1.37
C ASP A 16 5.25 3.04 -1.75
N SER A 17 6.31 3.70 -1.30
CA SER A 17 6.65 5.09 -1.63
C SER A 17 6.61 5.37 -3.15
N ASN A 18 7.12 4.47 -3.99
CA ASN A 18 7.09 4.62 -5.44
C ASN A 18 5.65 4.68 -5.98
N VAL A 19 4.74 3.88 -5.41
CA VAL A 19 3.32 3.89 -5.80
C VAL A 19 2.65 5.19 -5.37
N TRP A 20 2.99 5.72 -4.18
CA TRP A 20 2.57 7.06 -3.79
C TRP A 20 3.11 8.13 -4.74
N ILE A 21 4.38 8.08 -5.11
CA ILE A 21 4.98 9.04 -6.05
C ILE A 21 4.28 9.01 -7.40
N ASP A 22 3.93 7.83 -7.91
CA ASP A 22 3.14 7.71 -9.14
C ASP A 22 1.78 8.40 -9.05
N ILE A 23 1.07 8.25 -7.92
CA ILE A 23 -0.24 8.84 -7.65
C ILE A 23 -0.17 10.37 -7.46
N LEU A 24 0.91 10.84 -6.84
CA LEU A 24 1.06 12.23 -6.41
C LEU A 24 1.72 13.11 -7.46
N VAL A 25 2.70 12.57 -8.20
CA VAL A 25 3.61 13.36 -9.06
C VAL A 25 3.41 13.05 -10.53
N PHE A 26 3.22 11.78 -10.89
CA PHE A 26 3.28 11.34 -12.29
C PHE A 26 1.93 11.10 -12.94
N ASP A 27 0.85 11.00 -12.14
CA ASP A 27 -0.48 10.64 -12.64
C ASP A 27 -0.43 9.37 -13.52
N ASP A 28 0.32 8.36 -13.03
CA ASP A 28 0.60 7.14 -13.78
C ASP A 28 -0.71 6.37 -14.07
N PRO A 29 -0.97 5.96 -15.33
CA PRO A 29 -2.22 5.29 -15.70
C PRO A 29 -2.51 4.01 -14.92
N HIS A 30 -1.49 3.29 -14.45
CA HIS A 30 -1.65 2.06 -13.67
C HIS A 30 -1.98 2.32 -12.20
N THR A 31 -1.79 3.55 -11.72
CA THR A 31 -2.12 3.95 -10.34
C THR A 31 -3.35 4.86 -10.24
N ARG A 32 -3.83 5.44 -11.36
CA ARG A 32 -5.10 6.19 -11.40
C ARG A 32 -6.30 5.41 -10.81
N PRO A 33 -6.51 4.11 -11.12
CA PRO A 33 -7.60 3.36 -10.49
C PRO A 33 -7.43 3.19 -8.98
N ILE A 34 -6.17 3.10 -8.51
CA ILE A 34 -5.86 3.03 -7.08
C ILE A 34 -6.25 4.35 -6.41
N ARG A 35 -5.87 5.50 -6.97
CA ARG A 35 -6.28 6.82 -6.49
C ARG A 35 -7.80 6.95 -6.42
N ALA A 36 -8.50 6.60 -7.49
CA ALA A 36 -9.96 6.67 -7.53
C ALA A 36 -10.62 5.80 -6.46
N ALA A 37 -10.06 4.61 -6.20
CA ALA A 37 -10.56 3.70 -5.18
C ALA A 37 -10.26 4.17 -3.75
N LEU A 38 -9.15 4.89 -3.53
CA LEU A 38 -8.89 5.58 -2.25
C LEU A 38 -9.87 6.74 -2.04
N GLU A 39 -10.13 7.52 -3.08
CA GLU A 39 -11.05 8.66 -3.01
C GLU A 39 -12.51 8.24 -2.80
N SER A 40 -12.92 7.09 -3.34
CA SER A 40 -14.27 6.53 -3.13
C SER A 40 -14.42 5.74 -1.82
N GLY A 41 -13.31 5.48 -1.11
CA GLY A 41 -13.29 4.65 0.09
C GLY A 41 -13.42 3.15 -0.19
N ALA A 42 -13.26 2.70 -1.44
CA ALA A 42 -13.18 1.27 -1.76
C ALA A 42 -11.85 0.65 -1.27
N LEU A 43 -10.79 1.46 -1.20
CA LEU A 43 -9.52 1.12 -0.56
C LEU A 43 -9.31 1.97 0.70
N ALA A 44 -8.78 1.35 1.75
CA ALA A 44 -8.27 2.03 2.92
C ALA A 44 -6.73 1.92 2.94
N ALA A 45 -6.04 2.97 2.50
CA ALA A 45 -4.59 2.99 2.59
C ALA A 45 -4.14 3.13 4.04
N LEU A 46 -3.18 2.29 4.44
CA LEU A 46 -2.54 2.28 5.75
C LEU A 46 -1.10 2.77 5.60
N ILE A 47 -0.69 3.70 6.47
CA ILE A 47 0.67 4.22 6.50
C ILE A 47 1.13 4.35 7.96
N ASP A 48 2.36 3.98 8.29
CA ASP A 48 2.95 4.28 9.60
C ASP A 48 3.93 5.46 9.52
N ALA A 49 4.42 5.91 10.66
CA ALA A 49 5.39 7.00 10.74
C ALA A 49 6.68 6.74 9.93
N ARG A 50 7.11 5.46 9.81
CA ARG A 50 8.34 5.09 9.10
C ARG A 50 8.17 5.20 7.59
N CYS A 51 7.02 4.74 7.07
CA CYS A 51 6.66 4.84 5.66
C CYS A 51 6.39 6.30 5.27
N LEU A 52 5.71 7.07 6.11
CA LEU A 52 5.46 8.49 5.87
C LEU A 52 6.76 9.31 5.86
N ALA A 53 7.69 9.02 6.78
CA ALA A 53 9.00 9.67 6.82
C ALA A 53 9.82 9.37 5.55
N GLU A 54 9.79 8.12 5.08
CA GLU A 54 10.44 7.76 3.81
C GLU A 54 9.84 8.51 2.63
N LEU A 55 8.51 8.52 2.48
CA LEU A 55 7.85 9.25 1.39
C LEU A 55 8.18 10.76 1.45
N THR A 56 8.20 11.32 2.65
CA THR A 56 8.58 12.73 2.89
C THR A 56 10.00 13.01 2.42
N TYR A 57 10.94 12.10 2.69
CA TYR A 57 12.34 12.20 2.26
C TYR A 57 12.51 11.98 0.76
N VAL A 58 11.78 11.04 0.16
CA VAL A 58 11.77 10.80 -1.28
C VAL A 58 11.32 12.06 -2.02
N LEU A 59 10.30 12.76 -1.54
CA LEU A 59 9.83 14.02 -2.12
C LEU A 59 10.88 15.16 -2.08
N ASP A 60 11.92 15.05 -1.25
CA ASP A 60 13.04 16.01 -1.23
C ASP A 60 14.12 15.69 -2.29
N TYR A 61 14.03 14.56 -3.00
CA TYR A 61 15.04 14.21 -3.98
C TYR A 61 15.12 15.24 -5.12
N PRO A 62 16.34 15.54 -5.64
CA PRO A 62 16.54 16.61 -6.61
C PRO A 62 15.62 16.55 -7.84
N GLN A 63 15.30 15.35 -8.33
CA GLN A 63 14.41 15.20 -9.48
C GLN A 63 12.98 15.71 -9.25
N PHE A 64 12.47 15.65 -8.01
CA PHE A 64 11.13 16.15 -7.68
C PHE A 64 11.15 17.65 -7.41
N VAL A 65 12.22 18.13 -6.78
CA VAL A 65 12.48 19.56 -6.62
C VAL A 65 12.60 20.24 -7.99
N HIS A 66 13.38 19.69 -8.91
CA HIS A 66 13.53 20.22 -10.28
C HIS A 66 12.22 20.20 -11.08
N ARG A 67 11.27 19.34 -10.72
CA ARG A 67 9.94 19.27 -11.34
C ARG A 67 8.93 20.23 -10.68
N ASN A 68 9.36 21.03 -9.70
CA ASN A 68 8.51 21.92 -8.91
C ASN A 68 7.34 21.16 -8.25
N VAL A 69 7.59 19.94 -7.75
CA VAL A 69 6.58 19.22 -6.97
C VAL A 69 6.30 20.00 -5.70
N ASP A 70 5.03 20.38 -5.49
CA ASP A 70 4.59 20.94 -4.22
C ASP A 70 4.51 19.81 -3.18
N LYS A 71 5.59 19.66 -2.41
CA LYS A 71 5.72 18.66 -1.35
C LYS A 71 4.62 18.80 -0.30
N ALA A 72 4.24 20.03 0.07
CA ALA A 72 3.22 20.26 1.09
C ALA A 72 1.85 19.79 0.60
N ALA A 73 1.49 20.14 -0.65
CA ALA A 73 0.26 19.67 -1.27
C ALA A 73 0.25 18.13 -1.43
N ALA A 74 1.38 17.53 -1.82
CA ALA A 74 1.50 16.08 -1.97
C ALA A 74 1.25 15.36 -0.62
N LEU A 75 1.89 15.82 0.47
CA LEU A 75 1.68 15.24 1.79
C LEU A 75 0.26 15.49 2.34
N ALA A 76 -0.36 16.63 2.00
CA ALA A 76 -1.76 16.87 2.34
C ALA A 76 -2.70 15.88 1.63
N VAL A 77 -2.39 15.48 0.40
CA VAL A 77 -3.14 14.41 -0.29
C VAL A 77 -2.96 13.06 0.42
N VAL A 78 -1.74 12.72 0.84
CA VAL A 78 -1.49 11.48 1.61
C VAL A 78 -2.29 11.50 2.92
N ALA A 79 -2.25 12.60 3.67
CA ALA A 79 -3.01 12.74 4.92
C ALA A 79 -4.52 12.62 4.73
N ARG A 80 -5.04 12.97 3.55
CA ARG A 80 -6.46 12.83 3.20
C ARG A 80 -6.83 11.41 2.77
N LEU A 81 -5.94 10.72 2.05
CA LEU A 81 -6.23 9.43 1.41
C LEU A 81 -5.73 8.21 2.21
N ALA A 82 -4.86 8.41 3.18
CA ALA A 82 -4.29 7.34 4.00
C ALA A 82 -4.63 7.52 5.48
N GLN A 83 -4.73 6.40 6.17
CA GLN A 83 -4.87 6.32 7.62
C GLN A 83 -3.49 6.14 8.23
N LEU A 84 -3.05 7.13 9.01
CA LEU A 84 -1.85 6.97 9.84
C LEU A 84 -2.16 5.98 10.96
N VAL A 85 -1.41 4.88 11.00
CA VAL A 85 -1.58 3.81 11.98
C VAL A 85 -0.32 3.59 12.80
N GLU A 86 -0.53 3.19 14.05
CA GLU A 86 0.51 2.73 14.96
C GLU A 86 0.19 1.28 15.34
N PRO A 87 0.60 0.29 14.52
CA PRO A 87 0.32 -1.10 14.81
C PRO A 87 0.98 -1.51 16.13
N ALA A 88 0.28 -2.33 16.91
CA ALA A 88 0.84 -2.91 18.13
C ALA A 88 2.10 -3.73 17.81
N ALA A 89 3.02 -3.80 18.77
CA ALA A 89 4.16 -4.67 18.66
C ALA A 89 3.71 -6.13 18.42
N PRO A 90 4.42 -6.90 17.57
CA PRO A 90 4.12 -8.32 17.41
C PRO A 90 4.14 -9.05 18.76
N ALA A 91 3.27 -10.05 18.91
CA ALA A 91 3.36 -10.97 20.06
C ALA A 91 4.73 -11.66 20.09
N GLU A 92 5.21 -12.03 21.28
CA GLU A 92 6.54 -12.63 21.47
C GLU A 92 6.72 -13.95 20.69
N ASP A 93 5.64 -14.69 20.46
CA ASP A 93 5.59 -15.96 19.72
C ASP A 93 5.24 -15.78 18.23
N ALA A 94 5.10 -14.53 17.76
CA ALA A 94 4.77 -14.26 16.37
C ALA A 94 5.85 -14.81 15.43
N ARG A 95 5.40 -15.53 14.40
CA ARG A 95 6.30 -16.01 13.34
C ARG A 95 7.03 -14.82 12.70
N PRO A 96 8.37 -14.85 12.58
CA PRO A 96 9.09 -13.77 11.96
C PRO A 96 8.81 -13.69 10.46
N LEU A 97 8.55 -12.48 9.95
CA LEU A 97 8.45 -12.21 8.52
C LEU A 97 9.76 -12.60 7.80
N PRO A 98 9.68 -13.06 6.53
CA PRO A 98 10.86 -13.25 5.71
C PRO A 98 11.59 -11.91 5.55
N LYS A 99 12.92 -11.94 5.66
CA LYS A 99 13.74 -10.74 5.47
C LYS A 99 13.76 -10.34 4.01
N CYS A 100 13.39 -9.08 3.73
CA CYS A 100 13.62 -8.46 2.44
C CYS A 100 15.13 -8.27 2.23
N LYS A 101 15.59 -8.44 0.98
CA LYS A 101 16.99 -8.19 0.64
C LYS A 101 17.34 -6.71 0.71
N ASP A 102 16.38 -5.86 0.34
CA ASP A 102 16.44 -4.45 0.65
C ASP A 102 15.93 -4.25 2.09
N ARG A 103 16.81 -3.75 2.95
CA ARG A 103 16.49 -3.58 4.37
C ARG A 103 15.57 -2.39 4.61
N ASP A 104 15.60 -1.40 3.72
CA ASP A 104 14.74 -0.23 3.85
C ASP A 104 13.30 -0.65 3.57
N ASP A 105 13.06 -1.49 2.56
CA ASP A 105 11.71 -1.96 2.21
C ASP A 105 11.09 -2.96 3.19
N GLN A 106 11.85 -3.45 4.18
CA GLN A 106 11.32 -4.34 5.21
C GLN A 106 10.13 -3.73 5.96
N LYS A 107 10.12 -2.40 6.13
CA LYS A 107 9.08 -1.67 6.88
C LYS A 107 7.68 -1.84 6.27
N PHE A 108 7.58 -1.96 4.94
CA PHE A 108 6.29 -2.14 4.26
C PHE A 108 5.67 -3.51 4.53
N LEU A 109 6.50 -4.57 4.60
CA LEU A 109 6.07 -5.91 4.97
C LEU A 109 5.61 -5.97 6.42
N GLU A 110 6.37 -5.32 7.31
CA GLU A 110 6.05 -5.23 8.73
C GLU A 110 4.75 -4.47 8.95
N LEU A 111 4.56 -3.34 8.28
CA LEU A 111 3.33 -2.57 8.34
C LEU A 111 2.14 -3.38 7.82
N ALA A 112 2.26 -4.00 6.64
CA ALA A 112 1.18 -4.78 6.05
C ALA A 112 0.75 -5.93 6.97
N HIS A 113 1.72 -6.63 7.57
CA HIS A 113 1.44 -7.68 8.53
C HIS A 113 0.80 -7.15 9.82
N ALA A 114 1.44 -6.18 10.48
CA ALA A 114 1.04 -5.72 11.81
C ALA A 114 -0.31 -4.97 11.77
N ALA A 115 -0.61 -4.28 10.67
CA ALA A 115 -1.88 -3.60 10.46
C ALA A 115 -2.94 -4.48 9.80
N GLN A 116 -2.67 -5.78 9.58
CA GLN A 116 -3.58 -6.73 8.93
C GLN A 116 -4.11 -6.17 7.60
N ALA A 117 -3.20 -5.72 6.73
CA ALA A 117 -3.54 -5.31 5.38
C ALA A 117 -3.89 -6.54 4.53
N ASP A 118 -4.83 -6.38 3.61
CA ASP A 118 -5.14 -7.39 2.59
C ASP A 118 -4.05 -7.42 1.51
N TRP A 119 -3.49 -6.24 1.20
CA TRP A 119 -2.52 -6.05 0.12
C TRP A 119 -1.35 -5.14 0.51
N LEU A 120 -0.18 -5.48 -0.01
CA LEU A 120 0.95 -4.58 -0.20
C LEU A 120 1.17 -4.36 -1.71
N VAL A 121 1.00 -3.13 -2.17
CA VAL A 121 1.27 -2.75 -3.56
C VAL A 121 2.65 -2.14 -3.63
N SER A 122 3.55 -2.76 -4.40
CA SER A 122 4.94 -2.34 -4.52
C SER A 122 5.48 -2.49 -5.93
N LYS A 123 6.40 -1.61 -6.30
CA LYS A 123 7.18 -1.72 -7.54
C LYS A 123 8.58 -2.32 -7.31
N ASP A 124 9.00 -2.49 -6.05
CA ASP A 124 10.31 -3.03 -5.71
C ASP A 124 10.42 -4.55 -5.97
N ARG A 125 11.53 -4.95 -6.60
CA ARG A 125 11.75 -6.35 -7.01
C ARG A 125 12.14 -7.25 -5.84
N ALA A 126 12.78 -6.73 -4.80
CA ALA A 126 13.11 -7.50 -3.60
C ALA A 126 11.85 -7.82 -2.79
N VAL A 127 10.93 -6.86 -2.65
CA VAL A 127 9.61 -7.05 -2.03
C VAL A 127 8.76 -8.04 -2.84
N LEU A 128 8.64 -7.85 -4.15
CA LEU A 128 7.83 -8.72 -5.03
C LEU A 128 8.30 -10.18 -5.03
N LYS A 129 9.61 -10.45 -4.83
CA LYS A 129 10.13 -11.83 -4.70
C LYS A 129 9.57 -12.57 -3.49
N LEU A 130 9.05 -11.86 -2.49
CA LEU A 130 8.46 -12.45 -1.29
C LEU A 130 6.98 -12.79 -1.44
N ALA A 131 6.31 -12.33 -2.50
CA ALA A 131 4.85 -12.42 -2.69
C ALA A 131 4.27 -13.82 -2.42
N LYS A 132 4.85 -14.87 -3.03
CA LYS A 132 4.35 -16.25 -2.87
C LYS A 132 4.46 -16.75 -1.43
N ARG A 133 5.57 -16.43 -0.75
CA ARG A 133 5.80 -16.85 0.64
C ARG A 133 4.90 -16.09 1.60
N ILE A 134 4.75 -14.79 1.37
CA ILE A 134 3.90 -13.91 2.17
C ILE A 134 2.43 -14.33 2.10
N ALA A 135 1.90 -14.55 0.88
CA ALA A 135 0.53 -15.02 0.71
C ALA A 135 0.27 -16.37 1.40
N ARG A 136 1.22 -17.31 1.30
CA ARG A 136 1.08 -18.65 1.91
C ARG A 136 1.19 -18.64 3.43
N ASP A 137 2.15 -17.90 3.98
CA ASP A 137 2.55 -18.02 5.38
C ASP A 137 1.95 -16.93 6.29
N PHE A 138 1.47 -15.82 5.72
CA PHE A 138 1.04 -14.61 6.46
C PHE A 138 -0.29 -14.02 5.97
N GLY A 139 -0.88 -14.53 4.89
CA GLY A 139 -2.28 -14.27 4.54
C GLY A 139 -2.58 -12.96 3.80
N PHE A 140 -1.59 -12.12 3.51
CA PHE A 140 -1.76 -10.93 2.66
C PHE A 140 -1.06 -11.08 1.31
N GLN A 141 -1.51 -10.31 0.31
CA GLN A 141 -0.99 -10.42 -1.05
C GLN A 141 -0.01 -9.29 -1.36
N ILE A 142 0.97 -9.56 -2.23
CA ILE A 142 1.91 -8.54 -2.73
C ILE A 142 1.81 -8.51 -4.25
N ALA A 143 1.61 -7.32 -4.82
CA ALA A 143 1.52 -7.15 -6.26
C ALA A 143 2.02 -5.79 -6.72
N GLN A 144 2.34 -5.71 -8.01
CA GLN A 144 2.49 -4.45 -8.72
C GLN A 144 1.13 -3.78 -8.92
N PRO A 145 1.08 -2.46 -9.21
CA PRO A 145 -0.18 -1.73 -9.39
C PRO A 145 -1.14 -2.35 -10.40
N ALA A 146 -0.68 -2.69 -11.61
CA ALA A 146 -1.56 -3.25 -12.63
C ALA A 146 -2.17 -4.62 -12.25
N PRO A 147 -1.40 -5.63 -11.79
CA PRO A 147 -1.96 -6.86 -11.27
C PRO A 147 -2.90 -6.67 -10.07
N PHE A 148 -2.59 -5.73 -9.16
CA PHE A 148 -3.44 -5.40 -8.02
C PHE A 148 -4.81 -4.85 -8.49
N VAL A 149 -4.79 -3.86 -9.39
CA VAL A 149 -6.01 -3.29 -9.99
C VAL A 149 -6.82 -4.38 -10.68
N SER A 150 -6.20 -5.24 -11.49
CA SER A 150 -6.91 -6.36 -12.13
C SER A 150 -7.54 -7.32 -11.13
N ALA A 151 -6.87 -7.61 -10.00
CA ALA A 151 -7.38 -8.51 -8.98
C ALA A 151 -8.53 -7.90 -8.16
N CYS A 152 -8.44 -6.62 -7.83
CA CYS A 152 -9.40 -5.96 -6.94
C CYS A 152 -10.58 -5.34 -7.69
N MET A 153 -10.37 -4.88 -8.93
CA MET A 153 -11.40 -4.22 -9.73
C MET A 153 -12.15 -5.17 -10.67
N ALA A 154 -11.72 -6.43 -10.78
CA ALA A 154 -12.54 -7.51 -11.34
C ALA A 154 -13.64 -8.00 -10.37
N VAL A 155 -13.60 -7.56 -9.11
CA VAL A 155 -14.55 -7.94 -8.04
C VAL A 155 -15.42 -6.73 -7.61
N GLY A 156 -15.60 -5.73 -8.48
CA GLY A 156 -16.63 -4.68 -8.32
C GLY A 156 -17.99 -5.16 -8.86
N PRO A 157 -19.13 -4.70 -8.30
CA PRO A 157 -20.42 -5.32 -8.59
C PRO A 157 -20.73 -5.21 -10.07
N ALA A 158 -21.12 -6.33 -10.67
CA ALA A 158 -21.89 -6.34 -11.90
C ALA A 158 -23.17 -5.54 -11.65
N TYR A 159 -23.13 -4.24 -11.92
CA TYR A 159 -24.34 -3.44 -12.02
C TYR A 159 -24.85 -3.59 -13.44
N LEU A 160 -25.86 -4.45 -13.57
CA LEU A 160 -26.89 -4.38 -14.60
C LEU A 160 -27.57 -2.99 -14.59
#